data_AF-A0A1V5MIG9-F1
#
_entry.id   AF-A0A1V5MIG9-F1
#
_cell.length_a   1.000
_cell.length_b   1.000
_cell.length_c   1.000
_cell.angle_alpha   90.00
_cell.angle_beta   90.00
_cell.angle_gamma   90.00
#
_symmetry.space_group_name_H-M   'P 1'
#
loop_
_entity.id
_entity.type
_entity.pdbx_description
1 polymer ?
#
loop_
_entity_poly.entity_id
_entity_poly.type
_entity_poly.pdbx_seq_one_letter_code
_entity_poly.pdbx_strand_id
1 'polypeptide(L)'
;METVEAGLVLSGPEVKSVRAGTASLAEAFGRVDRGEVHLYNMYIAPYAPSRDEGDPRRPRKLLLHRAEIRKLEDGVQHGLAMIPLRLYFRKNWAKVELALGRGRRKYDKRERIKTREAEREIKRGLSRR
;
A
#
# COMPACT_ATOMS: atom_id res chain seq x y z
N MET A 1 1.65 11.52 10.30
CA MET A 1 0.85 10.52 9.58
C MET A 1 0.79 9.31 10.48
N GLU A 2 -0.41 8.92 10.91
CA GLU A 2 -0.57 7.68 11.68
C GLU A 2 -0.48 6.50 10.71
N THR A 3 0.37 5.54 11.05
CA THR A 3 0.47 4.25 10.36
C THR A 3 -0.05 3.15 11.26
N VAL A 4 -0.69 2.14 10.67
CA VAL A 4 -1.22 0.99 11.39
C VAL A 4 -0.72 -0.31 10.74
N GLU A 5 -0.35 -1.28 11.57
CA GLU A 5 0.06 -2.61 11.10
C GLU A 5 -1.17 -3.52 11.02
N ALA A 6 -1.43 -4.10 9.85
CA ALA A 6 -2.48 -5.09 9.65
C ALA A 6 -1.90 -6.45 9.25
N GLY A 7 -2.52 -7.54 9.71
CA GLY A 7 -2.25 -8.87 9.17
C GLY A 7 -2.97 -9.11 7.85
N LEU A 8 -2.36 -9.83 6.91
CA LEU A 8 -3.02 -10.23 5.66
C LEU A 8 -3.53 -11.67 5.74
N VAL A 9 -4.76 -11.87 5.27
CA VAL A 9 -5.29 -13.22 5.01
C VAL A 9 -4.89 -13.67 3.60
N LEU A 10 -3.86 -14.51 3.54
CA LEU A 10 -3.31 -15.09 2.31
C LEU A 10 -3.58 -16.60 2.24
N SER A 11 -3.69 -17.10 1.02
CA SER A 11 -3.65 -18.54 0.74
C SER A 11 -2.21 -19.08 0.78
N GLY A 12 -2.06 -20.40 0.93
CA GLY A 12 -0.75 -21.06 0.94
C GLY A 12 0.16 -20.69 -0.24
N PRO A 13 -0.33 -20.78 -1.50
CA PRO A 13 0.46 -20.40 -2.69
C PRO A 13 0.85 -18.91 -2.69
N GLU A 14 -0.06 -18.02 -2.29
CA GLU A 14 0.26 -16.57 -2.23
C GLU A 14 1.36 -16.27 -1.21
N VAL A 15 1.40 -16.96 -0.07
CA VAL A 15 2.51 -16.81 0.89
C VAL A 15 3.84 -17.14 0.23
N LYS A 16 3.89 -18.14 -0.65
CA LYS A 16 5.10 -18.49 -1.41
C LYS A 16 5.47 -17.39 -2.42
N SER A 17 4.51 -16.88 -3.18
CA SER A 17 4.74 -15.77 -4.13
C SER A 17 5.22 -14.49 -3.43
N VAL A 18 4.59 -14.12 -2.32
CA VAL A 18 5.01 -12.95 -1.53
C VAL A 18 6.42 -13.13 -0.98
N ARG A 19 6.78 -14.34 -0.52
CA ARG A 19 8.16 -14.65 -0.08
C ARG A 19 9.16 -14.61 -1.23
N ALA A 20 8.74 -14.94 -2.45
CA ALA A 20 9.54 -14.80 -3.66
C ALA A 20 9.64 -13.34 -4.17
N GLY A 21 8.99 -12.38 -3.50
CA GLY A 21 9.03 -10.97 -3.87
C GLY A 21 8.18 -10.62 -5.10
N THR A 22 7.29 -11.51 -5.55
CA THR A 22 6.47 -11.30 -6.76
C THR A 22 5.12 -10.61 -6.46
N ALA A 23 5.07 -9.81 -5.40
CA ALA A 23 3.90 -9.04 -5.00
C ALA A 23 4.12 -7.53 -5.24
N SER A 24 3.08 -6.84 -5.69
CA SER A 24 3.08 -5.40 -5.94
C SER A 24 1.92 -4.70 -5.23
N LEU A 25 2.26 -3.58 -4.58
CA LEU A 25 1.33 -2.68 -3.90
C LEU A 25 1.08 -1.37 -4.67
N ALA A 26 1.60 -1.22 -5.89
CA ALA A 26 1.70 0.05 -6.59
C ALA A 26 0.37 0.81 -6.74
N GLU A 27 -0.72 0.08 -6.99
CA GLU A 27 -2.07 0.64 -7.17
C GLU A 27 -3.04 0.15 -6.09
N ALA A 28 -2.51 -0.45 -5.02
CA ALA A 28 -3.31 -1.05 -3.99
C ALA A 28 -3.90 0.02 -3.06
N PHE A 29 -5.12 -0.20 -2.59
CA PHE A 29 -5.79 0.69 -1.65
C PHE A 29 -6.66 -0.10 -0.67
N GLY A 30 -6.84 0.45 0.53
CA GLY A 30 -7.72 -0.11 1.54
C GLY A 30 -9.13 0.46 1.44
N ARG A 31 -10.13 -0.37 1.70
CA ARG A 31 -11.53 0.05 1.85
C ARG A 31 -12.16 -0.69 3.01
N VAL A 32 -13.03 0.02 3.73
CA VAL A 32 -13.87 -0.57 4.78
C VAL A 32 -15.17 -1.05 4.13
N ASP A 33 -15.53 -2.31 4.37
CA ASP A 33 -16.82 -2.88 3.98
C ASP A 33 -17.41 -3.62 5.19
N ARG A 34 -18.61 -3.22 5.62
CA ARG A 34 -19.35 -3.80 6.76
C ARG A 34 -18.52 -3.98 8.05
N GLY A 35 -17.62 -3.04 8.34
CA GLY A 35 -16.76 -3.09 9.54
C GLY A 35 -15.52 -3.99 9.41
N GLU A 36 -15.21 -4.46 8.20
CA GLU A 36 -13.99 -5.18 7.87
C GLU A 36 -13.16 -4.38 6.88
N VAL A 37 -11.83 -4.48 6.97
CA VAL A 37 -10.93 -3.77 6.05
C VAL A 37 -10.42 -4.75 5.00
N HIS A 38 -10.56 -4.37 3.73
CA HIS A 38 -10.10 -5.15 2.59
C HIS A 38 -9.10 -4.33 1.80
N LEU A 39 -8.02 -4.99 1.38
CA LEU A 39 -7.03 -4.44 0.47
C LEU A 39 -7.39 -4.85 -0.96
N TYR A 40 -7.65 -3.85 -1.79
CA TYR A 40 -8.00 -3.99 -3.20
C TYR A 40 -6.78 -3.71 -4.08
N ASN A 41 -6.79 -4.31 -5.28
CA ASN A 41 -5.82 -4.05 -6.35
C ASN A 41 -4.35 -4.32 -5.98
N MET A 42 -4.11 -5.05 -4.88
CA MET A 42 -2.82 -5.69 -4.62
C MET A 42 -2.63 -6.81 -5.63
N TYR A 43 -1.50 -6.80 -6.33
CA TYR A 43 -1.15 -7.87 -7.26
C TYR A 43 -0.21 -8.86 -6.58
N ILE A 44 -0.53 -10.15 -6.62
CA ILE A 44 0.38 -11.22 -6.23
C ILE A 44 0.45 -12.17 -7.41
N ALA A 45 1.65 -12.38 -7.97
CA ALA A 45 1.80 -13.31 -9.07
C ALA A 45 1.36 -14.72 -8.65
N PRO A 46 0.60 -15.43 -9.49
CA PRO A 46 0.29 -16.84 -9.28
C PRO A 46 1.57 -17.64 -9.04
N TYR A 47 1.50 -18.57 -8.10
CA TYR A 47 2.62 -19.48 -7.86
C TYR A 47 2.60 -20.57 -8.94
N ALA A 48 3.55 -20.55 -9.87
CA ALA A 48 3.56 -21.45 -11.04
C ALA A 48 3.42 -22.97 -10.73
N PRO A 49 3.94 -23.49 -9.60
CA PRO A 49 3.72 -24.89 -9.22
C PRO A 49 2.32 -25.20 -8.64
N SER A 50 1.49 -24.19 -8.38
CA SER A 50 0.13 -24.36 -7.86
C SER A 50 -0.84 -24.69 -9.00
N ARG A 51 -1.75 -25.64 -8.78
CA ARG A 51 -2.90 -25.86 -9.69
C ARG A 51 -4.03 -24.85 -9.49
N ASP A 52 -4.06 -24.19 -8.34
CA ASP A 52 -5.06 -23.17 -8.03
C ASP A 52 -4.61 -21.80 -8.56
N GLU A 53 -5.08 -21.46 -9.75
CA GLU A 53 -4.98 -20.12 -10.35
C GLU A 53 -6.11 -19.23 -9.80
N GLY A 54 -6.01 -18.86 -8.51
CA GLY A 54 -6.88 -17.82 -7.96
C GLY A 54 -6.60 -16.46 -8.62
N ASP A 55 -7.58 -15.54 -8.57
CA ASP A 55 -7.40 -14.18 -9.10
C ASP A 55 -6.23 -13.45 -8.39
N PRO A 56 -5.18 -13.04 -9.14
CA PRO A 56 -4.03 -12.29 -8.61
C PRO A 56 -4.40 -10.99 -7.89
N ARG A 57 -5.50 -10.36 -8.29
CA ARG A 57 -5.97 -9.06 -7.79
C ARG A 57 -7.16 -9.16 -6.85
N ARG A 58 -7.48 -10.37 -6.38
CA ARG A 58 -8.58 -10.59 -5.43
C ARG A 58 -8.46 -9.66 -4.21
N PRO A 59 -9.59 -9.19 -3.66
CA PRO A 59 -9.58 -8.42 -2.42
C PRO A 59 -9.09 -9.30 -1.27
N ARG A 60 -8.13 -8.79 -0.49
CA ARG A 60 -7.53 -9.51 0.64
C ARG A 60 -7.98 -8.87 1.95
N LYS A 61 -8.62 -9.65 2.81
CA LYS A 61 -9.06 -9.22 4.12
C LYS A 61 -7.84 -8.89 5.00
N LEU A 62 -7.94 -7.78 5.71
CA LEU A 62 -6.97 -7.30 6.68
C LEU A 62 -7.45 -7.55 8.10
N LEU A 63 -6.54 -8.00 8.95
CA LEU A 63 -6.78 -8.26 10.36
C LEU A 63 -6.26 -7.08 11.18
N LEU A 64 -7.19 -6.32 11.74
CA LEU A 64 -6.99 -5.11 12.54
C LEU A 64 -7.88 -5.15 13.79
N HIS A 65 -7.53 -4.40 14.82
CA HIS A 65 -8.39 -4.24 15.98
C HIS A 65 -9.59 -3.34 15.67
N ARG A 66 -10.74 -3.60 16.31
CA ARG A 66 -11.98 -2.84 16.09
C ARG A 66 -11.81 -1.32 16.30
N ALA A 67 -10.99 -0.92 17.26
CA ALA A 67 -10.68 0.49 17.51
C ALA A 67 -9.86 1.13 16.36
N GLU A 68 -8.96 0.38 15.74
CA GLU A 68 -8.16 0.83 14.59
C GLU A 68 -9.04 0.96 13.35
N ILE A 69 -9.94 0.01 13.12
CA ILE A 69 -10.90 0.04 12.00
C ILE A 69 -11.75 1.31 12.05
N ARG A 70 -12.28 1.68 13.22
CA ARG A 70 -13.05 2.92 13.38
C ARG A 70 -12.23 4.16 13.04
N LYS A 71 -11.00 4.27 13.54
CA LYS A 71 -10.12 5.40 13.21
C LYS A 71 -9.85 5.52 11.70
N LEU A 72 -9.65 4.38 11.05
CA LEU A 72 -9.45 4.33 9.60
C LEU A 72 -10.72 4.74 8.84
N GLU A 73 -11.88 4.26 9.27
CA GLU A 73 -13.19 4.58 8.70
C GLU A 73 -13.48 6.08 8.82
N ASP A 74 -13.26 6.66 10.00
CA ASP A 74 -13.39 8.11 10.23
C ASP A 74 -12.48 8.88 9.28
N GLY A 75 -11.21 8.49 9.17
CA GLY A 75 -10.27 9.12 8.25
C GLY A 75 -10.74 9.10 6.79
N VAL A 76 -11.31 7.98 6.35
CA VAL A 76 -11.88 7.84 5.00
C VAL A 76 -13.09 8.74 4.80
N GLN A 77 -13.97 8.89 5.80
CA GLN A 77 -15.10 9.82 5.75
C GLN A 77 -14.65 11.28 5.60
N HIS A 78 -13.50 11.66 6.17
CA HIS A 78 -12.87 12.98 6.00
C HIS A 78 -12.14 13.16 4.64
N GLY A 79 -12.35 12.26 3.68
CA GLY A 79 -11.79 12.32 2.34
C GLY A 79 -10.29 11.98 2.29
N LEU A 80 -9.81 11.16 3.22
CA LEU A 80 -8.48 10.55 3.15
C LEU A 80 -8.57 9.18 2.45
N ALA A 81 -7.51 8.80 1.75
CA ALA A 81 -7.37 7.49 1.15
C ALA A 81 -6.53 6.60 2.07
N MET A 82 -6.90 5.32 2.17
CA MET A 82 -6.11 4.31 2.86
C MET A 82 -5.14 3.66 1.87
N ILE A 83 -3.84 3.84 2.10
CA ILE A 83 -2.78 3.44 1.17
C ILE A 83 -1.83 2.49 1.88
N PRO A 84 -1.50 1.33 1.29
CA PRO A 84 -0.47 0.44 1.81
C PRO A 84 0.93 1.02 1.52
N LEU A 85 1.78 1.05 2.54
CA LEU A 85 3.14 1.56 2.43
C LEU A 85 4.15 0.45 2.15
N ARG A 86 4.10 -0.62 2.95
CA ARG A 86 5.01 -1.75 2.85
C ARG A 86 4.36 -3.05 3.26
N LEU A 87 4.80 -4.11 2.62
CA LEU A 87 4.49 -5.50 2.95
C LEU A 87 5.76 -6.14 3.51
N TYR A 88 5.67 -6.77 4.67
CA TYR A 88 6.81 -7.45 5.30
C TYR A 88 6.34 -8.70 6.05
N PHE A 89 7.29 -9.58 6.37
CA PHE A 89 7.03 -10.72 7.23
C PHE A 89 7.48 -10.42 8.65
N ARG A 90 6.60 -10.68 9.62
CA ARG A 90 6.95 -10.71 11.04
C ARG A 90 6.75 -12.13 11.55
N LYS A 91 7.86 -12.80 11.90
CA LYS A 91 7.90 -14.24 12.12
C LYS A 91 7.40 -14.99 10.88
N ASN A 92 6.22 -15.63 10.96
CA ASN A 92 5.63 -16.39 9.86
C ASN A 92 4.46 -15.68 9.18
N TRP A 93 4.07 -14.49 9.65
CA TRP A 93 2.87 -13.80 9.18
C TRP A 93 3.22 -12.64 8.25
N ALA A 94 2.49 -12.53 7.15
CA ALA A 94 2.54 -11.36 6.28
C ALA A 94 1.80 -10.20 6.94
N LYS A 95 2.49 -9.06 7.04
CA LYS A 95 2.01 -7.81 7.62
C LYS A 95 2.06 -6.72 6.56
N VAL A 96 1.04 -5.89 6.51
CA VAL A 96 1.05 -4.65 5.73
C VAL A 96 0.97 -3.46 6.67
N GLU A 97 1.73 -2.42 6.36
CA GLU A 97 1.55 -1.13 7.00
C GLU A 97 0.63 -0.27 6.14
N LEU A 98 -0.45 0.23 6.74
CA LEU A 98 -1.40 1.14 6.11
C LEU A 98 -1.20 2.55 6.64
N ALA A 99 -1.40 3.53 5.76
CA ALA A 99 -1.43 4.94 6.11
C ALA A 99 -2.69 5.60 5.56
N LEU A 100 -3.17 6.60 6.29
CA LEU A 100 -4.15 7.54 5.77
C LEU A 100 -3.44 8.72 5.12
N GLY A 101 -3.79 9.01 3.88
CA GLY A 101 -3.17 10.10 3.12
C GLY A 101 -4.15 10.78 2.19
N ARG A 102 -3.94 12.08 1.96
CA ARG A 102 -4.67 12.84 0.93
C ARG A 102 -3.78 12.99 -0.30
N GLY A 103 -4.34 12.78 -1.48
CA GLY A 103 -3.66 13.09 -2.74
C GLY A 103 -3.33 14.58 -2.82
N ARG A 104 -2.11 14.93 -3.25
CA ARG A 104 -1.71 16.33 -3.48
C ARG A 104 -2.52 16.93 -4.64
N ARG A 105 -2.93 18.19 -4.49
CA ARG A 105 -3.64 18.93 -5.55
C ARG A 105 -2.72 19.12 -6.76
N LYS A 106 -3.30 19.27 -7.96
CA LYS A 106 -2.53 19.46 -9.21
C LYS A 106 -1.61 20.68 -9.14
N TYR A 107 -2.05 21.75 -8.46
CA TYR A 107 -1.26 22.96 -8.25
C TYR A 107 0.02 22.66 -7.44
N ASP A 108 -0.13 22.05 -6.25
CA ASP A 108 1.01 21.68 -5.38
C ASP A 108 1.99 20.74 -6.08
N LYS A 109 1.51 19.86 -6.98
CA LYS A 109 2.38 18.99 -7.78
C LYS A 109 3.25 19.80 -8.74
N ARG A 110 2.69 20.84 -9.40
CA ARG A 110 3.44 21.70 -10.34
C ARG A 110 4.53 22.49 -9.63
N GLU A 111 4.21 23.13 -8.50
CA GLU A 111 5.22 23.86 -7.72
C GLU A 111 6.36 22.94 -7.28
N ARG A 112 6.04 21.75 -6.76
CA ARG A 112 7.07 20.79 -6.34
C ARG A 112 7.95 20.32 -7.49
N ILE A 113 7.39 20.13 -8.69
CA ILE A 113 8.16 19.77 -9.88
C ILE A 113 9.14 20.90 -10.23
N LYS A 114 8.66 22.15 -10.27
CA LYS A 114 9.50 23.33 -10.54
C LYS A 114 10.64 23.48 -9.54
N THR A 115 10.36 23.38 -8.24
CA THR A 115 11.39 23.47 -7.19
C THR A 115 12.44 22.37 -7.35
N ARG A 116 11.99 21.13 -7.63
CA ARG A 116 12.90 19.98 -7.79
C ARG A 116 13.77 20.07 -9.05
N GLU A 117 13.24 20.65 -10.13
CA GLU A 117 14.01 20.93 -11.35
C GLU A 117 15.05 22.02 -11.11
N ALA A 118 14.67 23.12 -10.45
CA ALA A 118 15.58 24.20 -10.09
C ALA A 118 16.73 23.71 -9.17
N GLU A 119 16.43 22.90 -8.15
CA GLU A 119 17.44 22.29 -7.28
C GLU A 119 18.42 21.39 -8.05
N ARG A 120 17.93 20.64 -9.04
CA ARG A 120 18.78 19.79 -9.89
C ARG A 120 19.70 20.61 -10.78
N GLU A 121 19.23 21.72 -11.34
CA GLU A 121 20.05 22.61 -12.16
C GLU A 121 21.15 23.28 -11.35
N ILE A 122 20.81 23.81 -10.16
CA ILE A 122 21.78 24.40 -9.23
C ILE A 122 22.85 23.37 -8.86
N LYS A 123 22.44 22.15 -8.51
CA LYS A 123 23.38 21.06 -8.16
C LYS A 123 24.29 20.65 -9.32
N ARG A 124 23.80 20.66 -10.56
CA ARG A 124 24.60 20.40 -11.77
C ARG A 124 25.59 21.54 -12.05
N GLY A 125 25.21 22.79 -11.80
CA GLY A 125 26.08 23.96 -11.96
C GLY A 125 27.23 23.98 -10.97
N LEU A 126 26.97 23.63 -9.71
CA LEU A 126 27.99 23.52 -8.66
C LEU A 126 28.98 22.36 -8.87
N SER A 127 28.54 21.26 -9.50
CA SER A 127 29.41 20.09 -9.77
C SER A 127 30.29 20.25 -11.02
N ARG A 128 30.09 21.30 -11.82
CA ARG A 128 30.86 21.61 -13.05
C ARG A 128 31.93 22.69 -12.83
N ARG A 129 32.17 23.09 -11.58
CA ARG A 129 33.23 24.01 -11.17
C ARG A 129 34.23 23.26 -10.31
#